data_AF-A0A2M9Y7R7-F1
#
_entry.id   AF-A0A2M9Y7R7-F1
#
_cell.length_a   1.000
_cell.length_b   1.000
_cell.length_c   1.000
_cell.angle_alpha   90.00
_cell.angle_beta   90.00
_cell.angle_gamma   90.00
#
_symmetry.space_group_name_H-M   'P 1'
#
loop_
_entity.id
_entity.type
_entity.pdbx_description
1 polymer ?
#
loop_
_entity_poly.entity_id
_entity_poly.type
_entity_poly.pdbx_seq_one_letter_code
_entity_poly.pdbx_strand_id
1 'polypeptide(L)'
;MLNKLIFFSTVWFILSCSTLPVRVYGAISKQTGSVEACANYLAGNSNSIKEALNELSEDDRLLIEKQNTPITIQIPVLSFNPYVGRAELYYSNGDIAHYIQTVEKQLSPKEIIEWKCAERIRMEIDDKIGNAEIMYMLNPMNSIAILKEVHEATSYYSNLSKSIIGKSDLLKSYLYLPVIGWMSQSRGNYYYACELLAVAGSIALEASLKGNDPNLKKAFLSSSAMAAGLERASYCSGKR
;
A
#
# COMPACT_ATOMS: atom_id res chain seq x y z
N MET A 1 -46.95 25.20 7.94
CA MET A 1 -46.16 24.35 8.85
C MET A 1 -45.91 23.01 8.18
N LEU A 2 -44.80 22.87 7.45
CA LEU A 2 -44.13 21.62 7.04
C LEU A 2 -43.08 22.03 6.00
N ASN A 3 -41.79 22.06 6.37
CA ASN A 3 -40.60 22.08 5.47
C ASN A 3 -39.34 22.63 6.16
N LYS A 4 -39.03 22.22 7.40
CA LYS A 4 -37.74 22.56 8.02
C LYS A 4 -37.07 21.44 8.83
N LEU A 5 -37.54 20.20 8.74
CA LEU A 5 -37.11 19.13 9.67
C LEU A 5 -36.40 17.92 9.04
N ILE A 6 -36.00 17.97 7.77
CA ILE A 6 -35.33 16.83 7.11
C ILE A 6 -33.87 17.13 6.71
N PHE A 7 -33.40 18.38 6.79
CA PHE A 7 -32.06 18.75 6.30
C PHE A 7 -30.93 18.75 7.33
N PHE A 8 -31.21 18.40 8.60
CA PHE A 8 -30.19 18.39 9.67
C PHE A 8 -29.75 16.99 10.13
N SER A 9 -30.29 15.92 9.55
CA SER A 9 -30.01 14.54 10.01
C SER A 9 -28.95 13.80 9.19
N THR A 10 -28.53 14.30 8.03
CA THR A 10 -27.62 13.57 7.12
C THR A 10 -26.17 14.05 7.17
N VAL A 11 -25.87 15.17 7.84
CA VAL A 11 -24.49 15.67 8.00
C VAL A 11 -23.88 15.30 9.35
N TRP A 12 -24.70 14.92 10.34
CA TRP A 12 -24.27 14.53 11.69
C TRP A 12 -24.03 13.03 11.90
N PHE A 13 -24.18 12.21 10.85
CA PHE A 13 -23.90 10.76 10.90
C PHE A 13 -22.57 10.34 10.27
N ILE A 14 -21.82 11.28 9.66
CA ILE A 14 -20.55 10.97 8.98
C ILE A 14 -19.34 11.14 9.93
N LEU A 15 -19.49 11.88 11.02
CA LEU A 15 -18.38 12.18 11.96
C LEU A 15 -18.23 11.19 13.12
N SER A 16 -19.19 10.27 13.31
CA SER A 16 -19.24 9.34 14.46
C SER A 16 -19.05 7.86 14.12
N CYS A 17 -18.69 7.52 12.87
CA CYS A 17 -18.54 6.11 12.44
C CYS A 17 -17.27 5.80 11.62
N SER A 18 -16.22 6.61 11.74
CA SER A 18 -14.90 6.14 11.29
C SER A 18 -14.43 5.02 12.25
N THR A 19 -13.68 4.04 11.75
CA THR A 19 -13.05 3.03 12.62
C THR A 19 -11.70 3.57 13.11
N LEU A 20 -11.16 3.02 14.21
CA LEU A 20 -9.84 3.42 14.72
C LEU A 20 -8.75 3.39 13.62
N PRO A 21 -8.64 2.36 12.77
CA PRO A 21 -7.66 2.35 11.68
C PRO A 21 -7.82 3.50 10.69
N VAL A 22 -9.06 3.89 10.37
CA VAL A 22 -9.33 5.03 9.46
C VAL A 22 -8.87 6.34 10.09
N ARG A 23 -9.11 6.54 11.39
CA ARG A 23 -8.64 7.74 12.10
C ARG A 23 -7.13 7.80 12.22
N VAL A 24 -6.49 6.68 12.54
CA VAL A 24 -5.02 6.56 12.58
C VAL A 24 -4.43 6.91 11.21
N TYR A 25 -4.96 6.33 10.13
CA TYR A 25 -4.52 6.66 8.77
C TYR A 25 -4.71 8.14 8.44
N GLY A 26 -5.87 8.71 8.79
CA GLY A 26 -6.17 10.12 8.57
C GLY A 26 -5.23 11.07 9.30
N ALA A 27 -4.84 10.75 10.54
CA ALA A 27 -3.86 11.52 11.29
C ALA A 27 -2.44 11.39 10.71
N ILE A 28 -2.02 10.17 10.39
CA ILE A 28 -0.72 9.91 9.73
C ILE A 28 -0.62 10.68 8.42
N SER A 29 -1.66 10.67 7.60
CA SER A 29 -1.63 11.25 6.26
C SER A 29 -1.53 12.78 6.27
N LYS A 30 -2.01 13.44 7.34
CA LYS A 30 -1.89 14.89 7.51
C LYS A 30 -0.49 15.34 7.93
N GLN A 31 0.31 14.45 8.52
CA GLN A 31 1.67 14.77 8.90
C GLN A 31 2.53 15.07 7.67
N THR A 32 3.25 16.18 7.70
CA THR A 32 4.22 16.50 6.64
C THR A 32 5.33 15.45 6.64
N GLY A 33 5.69 14.94 5.45
CA GLY A 33 6.67 13.86 5.36
C GLY A 33 6.15 12.51 5.89
N SER A 34 4.83 12.29 5.86
CA SER A 34 4.18 11.08 6.40
C SER A 34 4.77 9.77 5.88
N VAL A 35 5.21 9.70 4.62
CA VAL A 35 5.89 8.52 4.05
C VAL A 35 7.19 8.20 4.77
N GLU A 36 8.04 9.20 5.00
CA GLU A 36 9.30 9.04 5.71
C GLU A 36 9.06 8.71 7.20
N ALA A 37 8.09 9.39 7.83
CA ALA A 37 7.68 9.10 9.20
C ALA A 37 7.21 7.64 9.35
N CYS A 38 6.41 7.14 8.41
CA CYS A 38 5.97 5.74 8.38
C CYS A 38 7.13 4.77 8.16
N ALA A 39 8.06 5.08 7.26
CA ALA A 39 9.22 4.24 7.01
C ALA A 39 10.09 4.11 8.26
N ASN A 40 10.34 5.24 8.94
CA ASN A 40 11.08 5.28 10.20
C ASN A 40 10.36 4.53 11.33
N TYR A 41 9.03 4.62 11.39
CA TYR A 41 8.24 3.87 12.38
C TYR A 41 8.37 2.36 12.17
N LEU A 42 8.20 1.91 10.92
CA LEU A 42 8.33 0.49 10.57
C LEU A 42 9.74 -0.05 10.81
N ALA A 43 10.76 0.79 10.71
CA ALA A 43 12.15 0.51 11.07
C ALA A 43 12.43 0.52 12.59
N GLY A 44 11.44 0.84 13.43
CA GLY A 44 11.51 0.75 14.89
C GLY A 44 11.60 2.09 15.62
N ASN A 45 11.63 3.23 14.93
CA ASN A 45 11.59 4.54 15.57
C ASN A 45 10.14 4.95 15.88
N SER A 46 9.62 4.51 17.03
CA SER A 46 8.22 4.80 17.42
C SER A 46 7.88 6.29 17.52
N ASN A 47 8.89 7.16 17.69
CA ASN A 47 8.68 8.60 17.84
C ASN A 47 8.36 9.31 16.52
N SER A 48 8.65 8.69 15.37
CA SER A 48 8.52 9.35 14.06
C SER A 48 7.07 9.73 13.68
N ILE A 49 6.08 9.04 14.25
CA ILE A 49 4.65 9.28 14.02
C ILE A 49 3.94 9.87 15.26
N LYS A 50 4.70 10.22 16.31
CA LYS A 50 4.11 10.65 17.58
C LYS A 50 3.26 11.90 17.42
N GLU A 51 3.67 12.82 16.54
CA GLU A 51 2.91 14.01 16.19
C GLU A 51 1.52 13.66 15.65
N ALA A 52 1.44 12.78 14.63
CA ALA A 52 0.17 12.29 14.10
C ALA A 52 -0.69 11.61 15.18
N LEU A 53 -0.09 10.75 16.03
CA LEU A 53 -0.85 10.07 17.08
C LEU A 53 -1.40 11.04 18.15
N ASN A 54 -0.72 12.16 18.39
CA ASN A 54 -1.19 13.17 19.34
C ASN A 54 -2.43 13.93 18.85
N GLU A 55 -2.67 13.97 17.53
CA GLU A 55 -3.87 14.58 16.94
C GLU A 55 -5.14 13.73 17.12
N LEU A 56 -5.00 12.47 17.52
CA LEU A 56 -6.13 11.59 17.79
C LEU A 56 -6.90 12.03 19.05
N SER A 57 -8.16 11.61 19.13
CA SER A 57 -8.98 11.84 20.32
C SER A 57 -8.35 11.17 21.55
N GLU A 58 -8.66 11.67 22.75
CA GLU A 58 -8.14 11.09 23.99
C GLU A 58 -8.48 9.60 24.10
N ASP A 59 -9.70 9.21 23.75
CA ASP A 59 -10.14 7.81 23.74
C ASP A 59 -9.31 6.94 22.79
N ASP A 60 -9.05 7.42 21.56
CA ASP A 60 -8.23 6.69 20.59
C ASP A 60 -6.78 6.58 21.04
N ARG A 61 -6.21 7.64 21.63
CA ARG A 61 -4.85 7.61 22.20
C ARG A 61 -4.77 6.61 23.33
N LEU A 62 -5.74 6.60 24.25
CA LEU A 62 -5.79 5.61 25.34
C LEU A 62 -5.91 4.18 24.81
N LEU A 63 -6.67 3.95 23.72
CA LEU A 63 -6.72 2.64 23.06
C LEU A 63 -5.36 2.24 22.48
N ILE A 64 -4.63 3.19 21.90
CA ILE A 64 -3.30 2.95 21.33
C ILE A 64 -2.24 2.71 22.41
N GLU A 65 -2.29 3.48 23.50
CA GLU A 65 -1.38 3.38 24.63
C GLU A 65 -1.58 2.09 25.43
N LYS A 66 -2.80 1.54 25.44
CA LYS A 66 -3.11 0.20 25.97
C LYS A 66 -2.62 -0.91 25.03
N GLN A 67 -1.35 -0.86 24.62
CA GLN A 67 -0.67 -1.69 23.61
C GLN A 67 -0.95 -3.21 23.70
N ASN A 68 -1.40 -3.71 24.85
CA ASN A 68 -1.64 -5.13 25.12
C ASN A 68 -3.10 -5.59 24.97
N THR A 69 -4.05 -4.70 24.63
CA THR A 69 -5.44 -5.11 24.41
C THR A 69 -5.72 -5.20 22.91
N PRO A 70 -5.90 -6.42 22.35
CA PRO A 70 -6.27 -6.56 20.95
C PRO A 70 -7.62 -5.89 20.67
N ILE A 71 -7.72 -5.26 19.52
CA ILE A 71 -8.92 -4.56 19.07
C ILE A 71 -9.47 -5.35 17.88
N THR A 72 -10.74 -5.74 17.96
CA THR A 72 -11.46 -6.37 16.85
C THR A 72 -11.73 -5.33 15.78
N ILE A 73 -11.19 -5.53 14.58
CA ILE A 73 -11.32 -4.62 13.45
C ILE A 73 -11.49 -5.41 12.14
N GLN A 74 -11.99 -4.73 11.12
CA GLN A 74 -11.99 -5.23 9.75
C GLN A 74 -10.65 -4.91 9.08
N ILE A 75 -9.99 -5.94 8.55
CA ILE A 75 -8.72 -5.81 7.81
C ILE A 75 -8.92 -6.25 6.36
N PRO A 76 -8.14 -5.73 5.39
CA PRO A 76 -8.21 -6.16 4.02
C PRO A 76 -7.66 -7.57 3.84
N VAL A 77 -8.25 -8.30 2.90
CA VAL A 77 -7.77 -9.60 2.44
C VAL A 77 -7.41 -9.49 0.98
N LEU A 78 -6.21 -9.95 0.63
CA LEU A 78 -5.78 -10.03 -0.76
C LEU A 78 -6.58 -11.14 -1.47
N SER A 79 -7.38 -10.76 -2.47
CA SER A 79 -8.15 -11.67 -3.29
C SER A 79 -7.32 -12.09 -4.51
N PHE A 80 -7.06 -13.38 -4.69
CA PHE A 80 -6.28 -13.91 -5.81
C PHE A 80 -7.16 -14.69 -6.79
N ASN A 81 -7.10 -14.31 -8.07
CA ASN A 81 -7.73 -15.02 -9.17
C ASN A 81 -6.68 -15.88 -9.92
N PRO A 82 -6.73 -17.22 -9.78
CA PRO A 82 -5.75 -18.11 -10.40
C PRO A 82 -5.86 -18.18 -11.93
N TYR A 83 -7.02 -17.87 -12.52
CA TYR A 83 -7.21 -17.96 -13.97
C TYR A 83 -6.43 -16.88 -14.72
N VAL A 84 -6.32 -15.69 -14.13
CA VAL A 84 -5.57 -14.57 -14.70
C VAL A 84 -4.23 -14.32 -14.00
N GLY A 85 -3.94 -15.08 -12.93
CA GLY A 85 -2.72 -14.95 -12.13
C GLY A 85 -2.59 -13.60 -11.42
N ARG A 86 -3.70 -12.92 -11.11
CA ARG A 86 -3.68 -11.59 -10.47
C ARG A 86 -4.34 -11.63 -9.12
N ALA A 87 -3.84 -10.78 -8.23
CA ALA A 87 -4.52 -10.45 -7.00
C ALA A 87 -4.90 -8.97 -6.93
N GLU A 88 -5.82 -8.68 -6.04
CA GLU A 88 -6.28 -7.35 -5.72
C GLU A 88 -6.44 -7.23 -4.19
N LEU A 89 -6.08 -6.08 -3.64
CA LEU A 89 -6.18 -5.79 -2.21
C LEU A 89 -7.15 -4.63 -1.97
N TYR A 90 -6.92 -3.54 -2.70
CA TYR A 90 -7.73 -2.32 -2.67
C TYR A 90 -7.67 -1.62 -4.02
N TYR A 91 -8.57 -0.65 -4.21
CA TYR A 91 -8.42 0.43 -5.19
C TYR A 91 -8.36 1.77 -4.45
N SER A 92 -7.60 2.74 -4.97
CA SER A 92 -7.53 4.08 -4.40
C SER A 92 -8.52 5.02 -5.08
N ASN A 93 -9.07 5.96 -4.32
CA ASN A 93 -9.80 7.11 -4.83
C ASN A 93 -9.29 8.36 -4.11
N GLY A 94 -8.33 9.07 -4.74
CA GLY A 94 -7.48 10.02 -4.03
C GLY A 94 -6.67 9.33 -2.93
N ASP A 95 -6.52 9.99 -1.79
CA ASP A 95 -5.70 9.51 -0.66
C ASP A 95 -6.39 8.42 0.20
N ILE A 96 -7.48 7.82 -0.30
CA ILE A 96 -8.27 6.81 0.43
C ILE A 96 -8.21 5.46 -0.28
N ALA A 97 -7.79 4.43 0.46
CA ALA A 97 -7.87 3.04 0.02
C ALA A 97 -9.26 2.44 0.30
N HIS A 98 -9.86 1.83 -0.73
CA HIS A 98 -11.09 1.07 -0.64
C HIS A 98 -10.80 -0.43 -0.78
N TYR A 99 -11.01 -1.19 0.29
CA TYR A 99 -10.72 -2.61 0.32
C TYR A 99 -11.75 -3.42 -0.46
N ILE A 100 -11.27 -4.33 -1.29
CA ILE A 100 -12.13 -5.18 -2.12
C ILE A 100 -12.83 -6.23 -1.27
N GLN A 101 -12.09 -6.80 -0.31
CA GLN A 101 -12.61 -7.76 0.65
C GLN A 101 -12.00 -7.48 2.02
N THR A 102 -12.81 -7.62 3.06
CA THR A 102 -12.35 -7.53 4.45
C THR A 102 -12.70 -8.78 5.25
N VAL A 103 -11.95 -9.00 6.32
CA VAL A 103 -12.24 -10.00 7.34
C VAL A 103 -12.07 -9.39 8.72
N GLU A 104 -12.85 -9.88 9.67
CA GLU A 104 -12.67 -9.51 11.07
C GLU A 104 -11.41 -10.16 11.64
N LYS A 105 -10.57 -9.38 12.31
CA LYS A 105 -9.38 -9.86 13.01
C LYS A 105 -9.12 -9.02 14.25
N GLN A 106 -8.55 -9.65 15.26
CA GLN A 106 -8.00 -8.95 16.41
C GLN A 106 -6.57 -8.53 16.11
N LEU A 107 -6.29 -7.23 16.15
CA LEU A 107 -4.94 -6.69 16.03
C LEU A 107 -4.56 -5.93 17.30
N SER A 108 -3.28 -6.00 17.68
CA SER A 108 -2.74 -5.06 18.65
C SER A 108 -2.73 -3.63 18.08
N PRO A 109 -2.76 -2.58 18.93
CA PRO A 109 -2.66 -1.22 18.43
C PRO A 109 -1.38 -0.95 17.63
N LYS A 110 -0.28 -1.61 18.00
CA LYS A 110 0.97 -1.57 17.23
C LYS A 110 0.77 -2.10 15.81
N GLU A 111 0.15 -3.28 15.65
CA GLU A 111 -0.11 -3.85 14.32
C GLU A 111 -1.04 -2.97 13.48
N ILE A 112 -2.00 -2.27 14.10
CA ILE A 112 -2.87 -1.29 13.41
C ILE A 112 -2.02 -0.17 12.83
N ILE A 113 -1.11 0.40 13.63
CA ILE A 113 -0.25 1.49 13.18
C ILE A 113 0.71 0.99 12.09
N GLU A 114 1.36 -0.17 12.29
CA GLU A 114 2.24 -0.76 11.28
C GLU A 114 1.50 -0.99 9.96
N TRP A 115 0.25 -1.46 10.04
CA TRP A 115 -0.61 -1.63 8.87
C TRP A 115 -0.88 -0.31 8.17
N LYS A 116 -1.26 0.73 8.89
CA LYS A 116 -1.54 2.05 8.30
C LYS A 116 -0.29 2.75 7.78
N CYS A 117 0.86 2.54 8.40
CA CYS A 117 2.14 2.98 7.86
C CYS A 117 2.49 2.27 6.55
N ALA A 118 2.32 0.95 6.48
CA ALA A 118 2.55 0.18 5.26
C ALA A 118 1.60 0.63 4.14
N GLU A 119 0.34 0.88 4.46
CA GLU A 119 -0.65 1.43 3.54
C GLU A 119 -0.26 2.81 2.99
N ARG A 120 0.13 3.75 3.86
CA ARG A 120 0.52 5.11 3.43
C ARG A 120 1.71 5.08 2.47
N ILE A 121 2.76 4.32 2.80
CA ILE A 121 3.93 4.16 1.94
C ILE A 121 3.51 3.50 0.62
N ARG A 122 2.62 2.52 0.69
CA ARG A 122 2.20 1.79 -0.49
C ARG A 122 1.37 2.65 -1.46
N MET A 123 0.49 3.49 -0.95
CA MET A 123 -0.24 4.45 -1.77
C MET A 123 0.71 5.43 -2.48
N GLU A 124 1.76 5.90 -1.80
CA GLU A 124 2.79 6.73 -2.44
C GLU A 124 3.48 6.01 -3.61
N ILE A 125 3.82 4.73 -3.42
CA ILE A 125 4.44 3.92 -4.47
C ILE A 125 3.51 3.81 -5.67
N ASP A 126 2.23 3.50 -5.43
CA ASP A 126 1.24 3.36 -6.50
C ASP A 126 1.05 4.70 -7.26
N ASP A 127 0.97 5.83 -6.55
CA ASP A 127 0.82 7.16 -7.15
C ASP A 127 2.02 7.55 -8.02
N LYS A 128 3.25 7.29 -7.54
CA LYS A 128 4.47 7.56 -8.31
C LYS A 128 4.56 6.73 -9.58
N ILE A 129 4.19 5.45 -9.50
CA ILE A 129 4.16 4.57 -10.68
C ILE A 129 3.08 5.03 -11.67
N GLY A 130 1.88 5.38 -11.18
CA GLY A 130 0.81 5.93 -12.00
C GLY A 130 1.21 7.25 -12.69
N ASN A 131 1.88 8.15 -11.97
CA ASN A 131 2.39 9.40 -12.52
C ASN A 131 3.45 9.15 -13.61
N ALA A 132 4.39 8.23 -13.37
CA ALA A 132 5.39 7.85 -14.36
C ALA A 132 4.75 7.29 -15.64
N GLU A 133 3.72 6.46 -15.49
CA GLU A 133 2.97 5.89 -16.61
C GLU A 133 2.25 6.97 -17.42
N ILE A 134 1.53 7.89 -16.75
CA ILE A 134 0.85 9.01 -17.40
C ILE A 134 1.86 9.88 -18.15
N MET A 135 2.99 10.23 -17.51
CA MET A 135 4.06 11.01 -18.16
C MET A 135 4.61 10.29 -19.38
N TYR A 136 4.82 8.98 -19.29
CA TYR A 136 5.29 8.16 -20.41
C TYR A 136 4.29 8.14 -21.56
N MET A 137 3.00 7.99 -21.28
CA MET A 137 1.95 8.00 -22.30
C MET A 137 1.82 9.35 -23.00
N LEU A 138 1.99 10.46 -22.28
CA LEU A 138 1.87 11.81 -22.83
C LEU A 138 3.12 12.26 -23.59
N ASN A 139 4.31 11.98 -23.03
CA ASN A 139 5.59 12.37 -23.62
C ASN A 139 6.71 11.41 -23.20
N PRO A 140 6.95 10.32 -23.95
CA PRO A 140 8.03 9.37 -23.68
C PRO A 140 9.44 10.00 -23.63
N MET A 141 9.64 11.17 -24.25
CA MET A 141 10.92 11.88 -24.26
C MET A 141 11.22 12.60 -22.95
N ASN A 142 10.25 12.74 -22.03
CA ASN A 142 10.48 13.29 -20.70
C ASN A 142 11.12 12.26 -19.75
N SER A 143 12.16 11.56 -20.23
CA SER A 143 12.72 10.38 -19.58
C SER A 143 13.29 10.70 -18.19
N ILE A 144 13.80 11.91 -17.97
CA ILE A 144 14.36 12.31 -16.67
C ILE A 144 13.28 12.32 -15.59
N ALA A 145 12.13 12.94 -15.85
CA ALA A 145 11.04 13.02 -14.88
C ALA A 145 10.41 11.64 -14.64
N ILE A 146 10.19 10.87 -15.72
CA ILE A 146 9.63 9.51 -15.65
C ILE A 146 10.52 8.61 -14.80
N LEU A 147 11.83 8.60 -15.08
CA LEU A 147 12.79 7.77 -14.34
C LEU A 147 12.92 8.21 -12.88
N LYS A 148 12.79 9.51 -12.59
CA LYS A 148 12.79 10.01 -11.20
C LYS A 148 11.64 9.41 -10.41
N GLU A 149 10.40 9.46 -10.93
CA GLU A 149 9.24 8.89 -10.23
C GLU A 149 9.39 7.37 -10.02
N VAL A 150 9.86 6.63 -11.03
CA VAL A 150 10.12 5.19 -10.90
C VAL A 150 11.21 4.91 -9.87
N HIS A 151 12.29 5.67 -9.87
CA HIS A 151 13.38 5.47 -8.91
C HIS A 151 12.92 5.72 -7.47
N GLU A 152 12.18 6.80 -7.23
CA GLU A 152 11.60 7.09 -5.91
C GLU A 152 10.62 6.01 -5.46
N ALA A 153 9.71 5.57 -6.34
CA ALA A 153 8.80 4.46 -6.06
C ALA A 153 9.56 3.16 -5.72
N THR A 154 10.61 2.86 -6.49
CA THR A 154 11.45 1.67 -6.29
C THR A 154 12.20 1.73 -4.96
N SER A 155 12.72 2.90 -4.59
CA SER A 155 13.38 3.14 -3.30
C SER A 155 12.41 2.92 -2.13
N TYR A 156 11.22 3.53 -2.18
CA TYR A 156 10.18 3.33 -1.16
C TYR A 156 9.76 1.87 -1.06
N TYR A 157 9.55 1.19 -2.19
CA TYR A 157 9.16 -0.21 -2.21
C TYR A 157 10.24 -1.14 -1.63
N SER A 158 11.50 -0.91 -1.98
CA SER A 158 12.64 -1.64 -1.42
C SER A 158 12.76 -1.47 0.10
N ASN A 159 12.61 -0.24 0.59
CA ASN A 159 12.67 0.06 2.01
C ASN A 159 11.47 -0.50 2.78
N LEU A 160 10.27 -0.41 2.21
CA LEU A 160 9.07 -1.03 2.78
C LEU A 160 9.29 -2.54 2.93
N SER A 161 9.74 -3.22 1.88
CA SER A 161 10.02 -4.66 1.90
C SER A 161 10.95 -5.05 3.04
N LYS A 162 12.10 -4.40 3.19
CA LYS A 162 13.03 -4.69 4.29
C LYS A 162 12.35 -4.62 5.67
N SER A 163 11.44 -3.68 5.84
CA SER A 163 10.75 -3.44 7.11
C SER A 163 9.59 -4.42 7.38
N ILE A 164 8.94 -4.97 6.36
CA ILE A 164 7.71 -5.76 6.54
C ILE A 164 7.77 -7.21 6.02
N ILE A 165 8.81 -7.60 5.29
CA ILE A 165 8.95 -8.95 4.70
C ILE A 165 8.98 -10.07 5.75
N GLY A 166 9.46 -9.75 6.97
CA GLY A 166 9.50 -10.68 8.10
C GLY A 166 8.27 -10.61 9.02
N LYS A 167 7.26 -9.79 8.69
CA LYS A 167 6.09 -9.56 9.54
C LYS A 167 4.88 -10.40 9.08
N SER A 168 3.70 -10.05 9.58
CA SER A 168 2.44 -10.76 9.32
C SER A 168 2.05 -10.75 7.84
N ASP A 169 1.24 -11.73 7.42
CA ASP A 169 0.73 -11.80 6.03
C ASP A 169 -0.11 -10.57 5.65
N LEU A 170 -0.78 -9.93 6.61
CA LEU A 170 -1.47 -8.65 6.42
C LEU A 170 -0.50 -7.55 5.98
N LEU A 171 0.65 -7.41 6.63
CA LEU A 171 1.62 -6.41 6.22
C LEU A 171 2.24 -6.80 4.88
N LYS A 172 2.63 -8.06 4.73
CA LYS A 172 3.23 -8.55 3.48
C LYS A 172 2.32 -8.35 2.27
N SER A 173 0.99 -8.39 2.39
CA SER A 173 0.11 -8.11 1.23
C SER A 173 0.31 -6.72 0.63
N TYR A 174 0.81 -5.74 1.39
CA TYR A 174 1.19 -4.42 0.87
C TYR A 174 2.45 -4.42 0.01
N LEU A 175 3.18 -5.54 -0.10
CA LEU A 175 4.23 -5.74 -1.09
C LEU A 175 3.71 -6.23 -2.45
N TYR A 176 2.46 -6.70 -2.55
CA TYR A 176 1.94 -7.17 -3.82
C TYR A 176 1.59 -5.99 -4.73
N LEU A 177 2.29 -5.79 -5.85
CA LEU A 177 2.08 -4.68 -6.80
C LEU A 177 1.12 -5.06 -7.95
N PRO A 178 -0.16 -4.61 -7.96
CA PRO A 178 -1.12 -4.90 -9.03
C PRO A 178 -0.68 -4.38 -10.40
N VAL A 179 0.09 -3.29 -10.42
CA VAL A 179 0.58 -2.67 -11.66
C VAL A 179 1.39 -3.65 -12.51
N ILE A 180 2.13 -4.58 -11.90
CA ILE A 180 2.87 -5.64 -12.62
C ILE A 180 1.90 -6.52 -13.42
N GLY A 181 0.77 -6.87 -12.81
CA GLY A 181 -0.28 -7.64 -13.46
C GLY A 181 -0.91 -6.88 -14.63
N TRP A 182 -1.19 -5.59 -14.44
CA TRP A 182 -1.72 -4.72 -15.49
C TRP A 182 -0.74 -4.56 -16.66
N MET A 183 0.53 -4.24 -16.39
CA MET A 183 1.58 -4.10 -17.40
C MET A 183 1.73 -5.38 -18.22
N SER A 184 1.63 -6.57 -17.60
CA SER A 184 1.74 -7.84 -18.32
C SER A 184 0.65 -8.06 -19.38
N GLN A 185 -0.52 -7.45 -19.21
CA GLN A 185 -1.67 -7.64 -20.10
C GLN A 185 -1.67 -6.72 -21.31
N SER A 186 -1.16 -5.50 -21.16
CA SER A 186 -1.09 -4.52 -22.25
C SER A 186 -0.11 -4.92 -23.37
N ARG A 187 0.80 -5.88 -23.09
CA ARG A 187 1.90 -6.31 -23.98
C ARG A 187 2.80 -5.16 -24.45
N GLY A 188 2.88 -4.08 -23.67
CA GLY A 188 3.73 -2.93 -23.95
C GLY A 188 5.22 -3.15 -23.64
N ASN A 189 6.05 -2.22 -24.13
CA ASN A 189 7.44 -2.08 -23.68
C ASN A 189 7.49 -1.05 -22.54
N TYR A 190 8.02 -1.47 -21.40
CA TYR A 190 8.10 -0.71 -20.16
C TYR A 190 9.56 -0.43 -19.76
N TYR A 191 10.40 0.02 -20.70
CA TYR A 191 11.83 0.27 -20.43
C TYR A 191 12.03 1.24 -19.25
N TYR A 192 11.11 2.19 -19.06
CA TYR A 192 11.18 3.17 -17.99
C TYR A 192 10.99 2.53 -16.60
N ALA A 193 10.35 1.35 -16.53
CA ALA A 193 10.06 0.63 -15.30
C ALA A 193 11.09 -0.46 -14.96
N CYS A 194 12.17 -0.61 -15.74
CA CYS A 194 13.12 -1.72 -15.57
C CYS A 194 13.68 -1.87 -14.15
N GLU A 195 14.00 -0.77 -13.48
CA GLU A 195 14.48 -0.79 -12.09
C GLU A 195 13.42 -1.39 -11.14
N LEU A 196 12.19 -0.88 -11.25
CA LEU A 196 11.06 -1.38 -10.47
C LEU A 196 10.80 -2.86 -10.73
N LEU A 197 10.79 -3.30 -12.00
CA LEU A 197 10.51 -4.69 -12.37
C LEU A 197 11.50 -5.65 -11.73
N ALA A 198 12.80 -5.33 -11.76
CA ALA A 198 13.85 -6.15 -11.15
C ALA A 198 13.67 -6.27 -9.63
N VAL A 199 13.43 -5.14 -8.96
CA VAL A 199 13.24 -5.10 -7.51
C VAL A 199 11.93 -5.78 -7.11
N ALA A 200 10.84 -5.53 -7.82
CA ALA A 200 9.53 -6.14 -7.63
C ALA A 200 9.58 -7.66 -7.79
N GLY A 201 10.23 -8.16 -8.85
CA GLY A 201 10.36 -9.60 -9.11
C GLY A 201 11.08 -10.33 -7.98
N SER A 202 12.18 -9.76 -7.49
CA SER A 202 12.96 -10.32 -6.38
C SER A 202 12.19 -10.30 -5.06
N ILE A 203 11.57 -9.17 -4.72
CA ILE A 203 10.81 -9.03 -3.47
C ILE A 203 9.57 -9.94 -3.48
N ALA A 204 8.87 -10.05 -4.61
CA ALA A 204 7.73 -10.93 -4.73
C ALA A 204 8.15 -12.40 -4.51
N LEU A 205 9.27 -12.83 -5.10
CA LEU A 205 9.79 -14.18 -4.86
C LEU A 205 10.09 -14.40 -3.37
N GLU A 206 10.79 -13.46 -2.73
CA GLU A 206 11.10 -13.56 -1.30
C GLU A 206 9.83 -13.59 -0.42
N ALA A 207 8.85 -12.73 -0.72
CA ALA A 207 7.58 -12.66 0.00
C ALA A 207 6.79 -13.96 -0.12
N SER A 208 6.86 -14.64 -1.27
CA SER A 208 6.23 -15.95 -1.46
C SER A 208 6.86 -17.04 -0.57
N LEU A 209 8.16 -16.95 -0.28
CA LEU A 209 8.86 -17.92 0.57
C LEU A 209 8.57 -17.68 2.05
N LYS A 210 8.37 -16.41 2.44
CA LYS A 210 8.12 -15.98 3.83
C LYS A 210 6.64 -15.87 4.19
N GLY A 211 5.71 -16.05 3.24
CA GLY A 211 4.26 -16.03 3.47
C GLY A 211 3.72 -17.34 4.01
N ASN A 212 2.67 -17.28 4.86
CA ASN A 212 1.95 -18.46 5.32
C ASN A 212 0.64 -18.68 4.54
N ASP A 213 -0.03 -17.60 4.13
CA ASP A 213 -1.26 -17.65 3.34
C ASP A 213 -1.03 -18.21 1.91
N PRO A 214 -1.68 -19.32 1.53
CA PRO A 214 -1.47 -19.95 0.21
C PRO A 214 -1.86 -19.07 -0.99
N ASN A 215 -2.88 -18.22 -0.85
CA ASN A 215 -3.32 -17.33 -1.93
C ASN A 215 -2.32 -16.19 -2.11
N LEU A 216 -1.82 -15.63 -1.02
CA LEU A 216 -0.77 -14.61 -1.01
C LEU A 216 0.52 -15.14 -1.66
N LYS A 217 0.93 -16.38 -1.32
CA LYS A 217 2.08 -17.04 -1.95
C LYS A 217 1.91 -17.17 -3.46
N LYS A 218 0.74 -17.65 -3.92
CA LYS A 218 0.44 -17.78 -5.34
C LYS A 218 0.44 -16.42 -6.06
N ALA A 219 -0.15 -15.40 -5.45
CA ALA A 219 -0.15 -14.04 -5.97
C ALA A 219 1.28 -13.52 -6.18
N PHE A 220 2.15 -13.72 -5.18
CA PHE A 220 3.55 -13.32 -5.26
C PHE A 220 4.36 -14.09 -6.30
N LEU A 221 4.20 -15.41 -6.39
CA LEU A 221 4.86 -16.22 -7.42
C LEU A 221 4.43 -15.78 -8.82
N SER A 222 3.13 -15.52 -9.01
CA SER A 222 2.60 -15.01 -10.27
C SER A 222 3.18 -13.63 -10.61
N SER A 223 3.19 -12.71 -9.64
CA SER A 223 3.78 -11.37 -9.81
C SER A 223 5.27 -11.43 -10.17
N SER A 224 6.04 -12.31 -9.51
CA SER A 224 7.46 -12.51 -9.80
C SER A 224 7.68 -13.01 -11.24
N ALA A 225 6.89 -13.99 -11.68
CA ALA A 225 6.96 -14.50 -13.06
C ALA A 225 6.57 -13.43 -14.10
N MET A 226 5.54 -12.63 -13.82
CA MET A 226 5.12 -11.51 -14.67
C MET A 226 6.20 -10.44 -14.77
N ALA A 227 6.82 -10.04 -13.65
CA ALA A 227 7.93 -9.10 -13.64
C ALA A 227 9.11 -9.58 -14.51
N ALA A 228 9.51 -10.85 -14.36
CA ALA A 228 10.56 -11.44 -15.18
C ALA A 228 10.20 -11.49 -16.68
N GLY A 229 8.93 -11.71 -17.01
CA GLY A 229 8.42 -11.62 -18.38
C GLY A 229 8.51 -10.21 -18.95
N LEU A 230 8.10 -9.21 -18.15
CA LEU A 230 8.12 -7.79 -18.51
C LEU A 230 9.55 -7.27 -18.69
N GLU A 231 10.51 -7.69 -17.86
CA GLU A 231 11.91 -7.32 -18.03
C GLU A 231 12.47 -7.75 -19.38
N ARG A 232 12.14 -8.99 -19.80
CA ARG A 232 12.55 -9.51 -21.11
C ARG A 232 11.88 -8.75 -22.25
N ALA A 233 10.57 -8.53 -22.15
CA ALA A 233 9.80 -7.81 -23.17
C ALA A 233 10.20 -6.32 -23.29
N SER A 234 10.69 -5.72 -22.21
CA SER A 234 11.10 -4.32 -22.14
C SER A 234 12.60 -4.11 -22.41
N TYR A 235 13.33 -5.16 -22.77
CA TYR A 235 14.77 -5.14 -23.07
C TYR A 235 15.64 -4.59 -21.92
N CYS A 236 15.25 -4.83 -20.67
CA CYS A 236 15.96 -4.34 -19.49
C CYS A 236 17.39 -4.91 -19.36
N SER A 237 17.64 -6.06 -19.99
CA SER A 237 18.92 -6.80 -19.92
C SER A 237 20.01 -6.25 -20.86
N GLY A 238 19.76 -5.19 -21.63
CA GLY A 238 20.71 -4.62 -22.60
C GLY A 238 21.64 -3.53 -22.06
N LYS A 239 21.55 -3.17 -20.77
CA LYS A 239 22.37 -2.13 -20.12
C LYS A 239 22.73 -2.51 -18.67
N ARG A 240 23.44 -3.62 -18.49
CA ARG A 240 24.20 -3.87 -17.24
C ARG A 240 25.66 -3.66 -17.51
#